data_AF-A0A2M7J737-F1
#
_entry.id   AF-A0A2M7J737-F1
#
_cell.length_a   1.000
_cell.length_b   1.000
_cell.length_c   1.000
_cell.angle_alpha   90.00
_cell.angle_beta   90.00
_cell.angle_gamma   90.00
#
_symmetry.space_group_name_H-M   'P 1'
#
loop_
_entity.id
_entity.type
_entity.pdbx_description
1 polymer ?
#
loop_
_entity_poly.entity_id
_entity_poly.type
_entity_poly.pdbx_seq_one_letter_code
_entity_poly.pdbx_strand_id
1 'polypeptide(L)'
;MLKQLLKKQRAAPLYEKIVLFSCGNCIFWQQNKQFYMRQHVESPPRRRVTFKFAKTNVMKNKKGDVKKGTSLKKGDVLNITALLKRFPAVCALMLFGGSLSPLFSWGYDGHALINNGAIKNLPSEMKFFVKKRKVINKHVMDPDRRKGDDREEPVRHWLDLEYFGAPPFRALFEFKKPPREEDYKIRSGKLPWAIAETLEQLTEALTENDGEKIILLAADLAHYVGDGANPLHTTENYDGQWTGNRGIHSRFESALIKRYDSSVKIGTFSAVYVEDPLKFIFEYLIESHGRVEAILQADRKSCWEPGIYDNYYYDRMWGELEALINDCFSQGSFTLASLFYTAHINAAKNITPAGDSGTN
;
A
#
# COMPACT_ATOMS: atom_id res chain seq x y z
N MET A 1 73.60 13.64 -3.11
CA MET A 1 73.50 14.80 -4.01
C MET A 1 72.48 14.44 -5.10
N LEU A 2 71.19 14.65 -4.84
CA LEU A 2 70.43 15.83 -5.27
C LEU A 2 70.06 15.78 -6.77
N LYS A 3 68.75 15.58 -7.02
CA LYS A 3 67.86 15.96 -8.15
C LYS A 3 67.17 14.76 -8.83
N GLN A 4 65.88 14.49 -8.55
CA GLN A 4 64.65 15.17 -9.08
C GLN A 4 64.48 14.92 -10.59
N LEU A 5 63.39 14.40 -11.17
CA LEU A 5 61.97 14.36 -10.84
C LEU A 5 61.29 13.16 -11.54
N LEU A 6 60.70 12.23 -10.80
CA LEU A 6 59.59 11.41 -11.30
C LEU A 6 58.44 11.61 -10.32
N LYS A 7 57.54 12.53 -10.69
CA LYS A 7 56.32 12.84 -9.94
C LYS A 7 55.44 11.60 -9.89
N LYS A 8 55.15 11.19 -8.65
CA LYS A 8 54.10 10.25 -8.23
C LYS A 8 52.85 10.31 -9.13
N GLN A 9 52.63 9.27 -9.92
CA GLN A 9 51.26 8.77 -10.15
C GLN A 9 51.08 7.58 -9.21
N ARG A 10 50.51 7.84 -8.03
CA ARG A 10 49.87 6.78 -7.26
C ARG A 10 48.63 6.37 -8.05
N ALA A 11 48.57 5.12 -8.46
CA ALA A 11 47.32 4.50 -8.89
C ALA A 11 46.29 4.69 -7.76
N ALA A 12 45.21 5.41 -8.05
CA ALA A 12 44.04 5.45 -7.19
C ALA A 12 43.21 4.18 -7.46
N PRO A 13 42.54 3.60 -6.46
CA PRO A 13 41.70 2.42 -6.68
C PRO A 13 40.52 2.79 -7.59
N LEU A 14 40.19 1.91 -8.54
CA LEU A 14 38.89 1.94 -9.22
C LEU A 14 37.81 1.68 -8.16
N TYR A 15 37.11 2.74 -7.75
CA TYR A 15 35.89 2.61 -6.98
C TYR A 15 34.74 2.27 -7.93
N GLU A 16 34.05 1.15 -7.68
CA GLU A 16 32.88 0.71 -8.43
C GLU A 16 31.81 1.82 -8.47
N LYS A 17 31.32 2.14 -9.68
CA LYS A 17 30.14 2.97 -9.86
C LYS A 17 28.91 2.09 -9.69
N ILE A 18 28.19 2.27 -8.59
CA ILE A 18 26.90 1.61 -8.36
C ILE A 18 25.81 2.48 -9.00
N VAL A 19 25.22 2.01 -10.10
CA VAL A 19 24.02 2.61 -10.68
C VAL A 19 22.86 2.32 -9.74
N LEU A 20 22.27 3.37 -9.17
CA LEU A 20 21.22 3.22 -8.17
C LEU A 20 19.84 3.09 -8.81
N PHE A 21 19.60 3.82 -9.92
CA PHE A 21 18.33 3.79 -10.65
C PHE A 21 18.46 4.49 -12.03
N SER A 22 17.61 4.09 -12.99
CA SER A 22 17.44 4.78 -14.28
C SER A 22 16.01 5.27 -14.45
N CYS A 23 15.84 6.54 -14.85
CA CYS A 23 14.53 7.14 -15.12
C CYS A 23 14.56 7.86 -16.47
N GLY A 24 13.78 7.38 -17.44
CA GLY A 24 13.80 7.89 -18.81
C GLY A 24 15.22 7.88 -19.39
N ASN A 25 15.66 9.01 -19.96
CA ASN A 25 17.00 9.16 -20.53
C ASN A 25 18.08 9.51 -19.50
N CYS A 26 17.81 9.41 -18.19
CA CYS A 26 18.77 9.78 -17.13
C CYS A 26 19.25 8.55 -16.35
N ILE A 27 20.55 8.47 -16.12
CA ILE A 27 21.18 7.51 -15.21
C ILE A 27 21.67 8.24 -13.97
N PHE A 28 21.32 7.69 -12.79
CA PHE A 28 21.76 8.19 -11.50
C PHE A 28 22.70 7.17 -10.83
N TRP A 29 23.82 7.65 -10.30
CA TRP A 29 24.76 6.81 -9.54
C TRP A 29 25.35 7.60 -8.37
N GLN A 30 25.81 6.88 -7.35
CA GLN A 30 26.47 7.47 -6.19
C GLN A 30 27.96 7.14 -6.22
N GLN A 31 28.80 8.13 -5.94
CA GLN A 31 30.24 7.96 -5.79
C GLN A 31 30.73 8.87 -4.66
N ASN A 32 31.49 8.33 -3.70
CA ASN A 32 32.01 9.07 -2.54
C ASN A 32 30.96 9.91 -1.79
N LYS A 33 29.80 9.30 -1.50
CA LYS A 33 28.64 9.95 -0.84
C LYS A 33 28.03 11.15 -1.60
N GLN A 34 28.41 11.37 -2.86
CA GLN A 34 27.77 12.35 -3.74
C GLN A 34 26.95 11.66 -4.83
N PHE A 35 25.81 12.26 -5.19
CA PHE A 35 24.92 11.76 -6.24
C PHE A 35 25.22 12.47 -7.56
N TYR A 36 25.24 11.68 -8.64
CA TYR A 36 25.52 12.13 -9.99
C TYR A 36 24.37 11.75 -10.92
N MET A 37 24.09 12.60 -11.90
CA MET A 37 23.10 12.36 -12.95
C MET A 37 23.73 12.59 -14.33
N ARG A 38 23.43 11.71 -15.29
CA ARG A 38 23.82 11.86 -16.69
C ARG A 38 22.64 11.57 -17.62
N GLN A 39 22.33 12.51 -18.51
CA GLN A 39 21.41 12.30 -19.62
C GLN A 39 22.10 11.59 -20.78
N HIS A 40 21.48 10.56 -21.34
CA HIS A 40 21.86 9.97 -22.63
C HIS A 40 21.55 10.96 -23.76
N VAL A 41 22.59 11.39 -24.47
CA VAL A 41 22.45 12.18 -25.70
C VAL A 41 22.45 11.20 -26.86
N GLU A 42 21.28 10.86 -27.38
CA GLU A 42 21.17 10.37 -28.75
C GLU A 42 20.88 11.57 -29.68
N SER A 43 21.66 11.70 -30.74
CA SER A 43 21.41 12.56 -31.92
C SER A 43 21.42 11.63 -33.14
N PRO A 44 20.66 11.84 -34.25
CA PRO A 44 20.48 13.12 -34.99
C PRO A 44 19.09 13.26 -35.72
N PRO A 45 18.87 14.12 -36.76
CA PRO A 45 19.50 15.40 -37.13
C PRO A 45 18.56 16.62 -36.96
N ARG A 46 19.18 17.80 -37.04
CA ARG A 46 18.57 19.13 -36.89
C ARG A 46 17.49 19.41 -37.94
N ARG A 47 16.26 19.73 -37.49
CA ARG A 47 15.35 20.63 -38.21
C ARG A 47 15.21 21.94 -37.46
N ARG A 48 15.55 23.03 -38.13
CA ARG A 48 15.48 24.40 -37.62
C ARG A 48 14.02 24.86 -37.68
N VAL A 49 13.27 24.73 -36.59
CA VAL A 49 11.95 25.36 -36.50
C VAL A 49 12.15 26.81 -36.07
N THR A 50 11.90 27.74 -36.99
CA THR A 50 11.85 29.17 -36.70
C THR A 50 10.42 29.53 -36.30
N PHE A 51 10.21 29.90 -35.04
CA PHE A 51 8.93 30.47 -34.60
C PHE A 51 8.88 31.95 -35.01
N LYS A 52 8.08 32.28 -36.02
CA LYS A 52 7.62 33.66 -36.27
C LYS A 52 6.48 33.94 -35.29
N PHE A 53 6.70 34.84 -34.35
CA PHE A 53 5.60 35.39 -33.55
C PHE A 53 4.74 36.31 -34.44
N ALA A 54 3.48 35.94 -34.62
CA ALA A 54 2.48 36.79 -35.25
C ALA A 54 2.19 37.98 -34.33
N LYS A 55 2.22 39.20 -34.89
CA LYS A 55 1.74 40.41 -34.21
C LYS A 55 0.23 40.28 -34.00
N THR A 56 -0.22 40.25 -32.76
CA THR A 56 -1.63 40.46 -32.44
C THR A 56 -1.95 41.95 -32.55
N ASN A 57 -2.89 42.28 -33.43
CA ASN A 57 -3.50 43.60 -33.52
C ASN A 57 -4.34 43.88 -32.27
N VAL A 58 -4.07 44.98 -31.59
CA VAL A 58 -4.89 45.47 -30.47
C VAL A 58 -6.05 46.29 -31.04
N MET A 59 -7.28 45.79 -30.88
CA MET A 59 -8.48 46.59 -31.03
C MET A 59 -8.61 47.57 -29.86
N LYS A 60 -8.72 48.86 -30.16
CA LYS A 60 -8.99 49.93 -29.18
C LYS A 60 -10.45 49.87 -28.75
N ASN A 61 -10.69 49.92 -27.44
CA ASN A 61 -11.97 50.39 -26.90
C ASN A 61 -11.77 51.60 -25.98
N LYS A 62 -12.75 52.50 -26.06
CA LYS A 62 -12.78 53.85 -25.48
C LYS A 62 -12.91 53.81 -23.95
N LYS A 63 -11.88 54.30 -23.26
CA LYS A 63 -11.91 55.21 -22.10
C LYS A 63 -10.48 55.35 -21.60
N GLY A 64 -9.94 56.56 -21.71
CA GLY A 64 -8.57 56.85 -21.32
C GLY A 64 -8.45 56.87 -19.80
N ASP A 65 -7.54 56.05 -19.28
CA ASP A 65 -6.85 56.29 -18.02
C ASP A 65 -5.49 55.56 -18.07
N VAL A 66 -4.41 56.34 -18.12
CA VAL A 66 -3.03 55.85 -18.19
C VAL A 66 -2.52 55.63 -16.76
N LYS A 67 -2.44 54.36 -16.32
CA LYS A 67 -1.55 54.00 -15.20
C LYS A 67 -0.18 53.64 -15.75
N LYS A 68 0.84 54.44 -15.42
CA LYS A 68 2.26 54.17 -15.69
C LYS A 68 2.66 52.83 -15.04
N GLY A 69 2.79 51.79 -15.86
CA GLY A 69 3.47 50.55 -15.48
C GLY A 69 4.98 50.72 -15.59
N THR A 70 5.70 50.40 -14.51
CA THR A 70 7.16 50.38 -14.45
C THR A 70 7.74 49.38 -15.46
N SER A 71 8.56 49.89 -16.38
CA SER A 71 9.35 49.07 -17.32
C SER A 71 10.45 48.34 -16.56
N LEU A 72 10.39 47.00 -16.50
CA LEU A 72 11.53 46.17 -16.07
C LEU A 72 12.65 46.32 -17.10
N LYS A 73 13.87 46.60 -16.63
CA LYS A 73 15.06 46.72 -17.49
C LYS A 73 15.76 45.37 -17.54
N LYS A 74 16.44 45.10 -18.66
CA LYS A 74 17.23 43.89 -18.90
C LYS A 74 18.39 43.85 -17.89
N GLY A 75 18.28 42.99 -16.88
CA GLY A 75 19.30 42.83 -15.82
C GLY A 75 18.78 42.54 -14.42
N ASP A 76 17.46 42.59 -14.19
CA ASP A 76 16.90 42.34 -12.86
C ASP A 76 16.94 40.84 -12.51
N VAL A 77 17.93 40.45 -11.70
CA VAL A 77 17.98 39.11 -11.07
C VAL A 77 16.84 39.04 -10.07
N LEU A 78 15.83 38.21 -10.36
CA LEU A 78 14.71 37.96 -9.44
C LEU A 78 15.26 37.43 -8.12
N ASN A 79 15.22 38.25 -7.07
CA ASN A 79 15.60 37.82 -5.73
C ASN A 79 14.48 36.94 -5.15
N ILE A 80 14.61 35.62 -5.34
CA ILE A 80 13.62 34.59 -4.98
C ILE A 80 13.22 34.68 -3.49
N THR A 81 14.09 35.22 -2.63
CA THR A 81 13.79 35.43 -1.20
C THR A 81 12.69 36.45 -0.94
N ALA A 82 12.43 37.41 -1.84
CA ALA A 82 11.37 38.40 -1.68
C ALA A 82 9.97 37.85 -2.04
N LEU A 83 9.90 36.83 -2.92
CA LEU A 83 8.64 36.19 -3.32
C LEU A 83 8.10 35.27 -2.22
N LEU A 84 9.00 34.60 -1.48
CA LEU A 84 8.67 33.68 -0.39
C LEU A 84 8.13 34.37 0.88
N LYS A 85 8.33 35.68 1.04
CA LYS A 85 7.84 36.44 2.20
C LYS A 85 6.37 36.88 2.11
N ARG A 86 5.73 36.73 0.94
CA ARG A 86 4.35 37.19 0.71
C ARG A 86 3.28 36.09 0.80
N PHE A 87 3.66 34.83 1.03
CA PHE A 87 2.72 33.72 1.13
C PHE A 87 3.11 32.67 2.19
N PRO A 88 3.37 33.04 3.47
CA PRO A 88 3.57 32.02 4.51
C PRO A 88 2.32 31.12 4.68
N ALA A 89 1.12 31.62 4.33
CA ALA A 89 -0.13 30.85 4.42
C ALA A 89 -0.31 29.78 3.33
N VAL A 90 0.31 29.92 2.15
CA VAL A 90 0.11 28.95 1.04
C VAL A 90 1.08 27.77 1.12
N CYS A 91 2.28 27.96 1.66
CA CYS A 91 3.19 26.84 1.94
C CYS A 91 2.78 26.05 3.19
N ALA A 92 2.19 26.70 4.20
CA ALA A 92 1.68 26.01 5.39
C ALA A 92 0.45 25.13 5.10
N LEU A 93 -0.36 25.49 4.09
CA LEU A 93 -1.54 24.71 3.71
C LEU A 93 -1.19 23.45 2.89
N MET A 94 -0.06 23.44 2.17
CA MET A 94 0.41 22.24 1.46
C MET A 94 1.17 21.24 2.36
N LEU A 95 1.61 21.66 3.55
CA LEU A 95 2.37 20.82 4.48
C LEU A 95 1.54 20.23 5.63
N PHE A 96 0.29 20.65 5.80
CA PHE A 96 -0.62 20.13 6.84
C PHE A 96 -1.94 19.56 6.28
N GLY A 97 -2.13 19.54 4.97
CA GLY A 97 -3.31 18.99 4.30
C GLY A 97 -3.23 17.49 4.00
N GLY A 98 -2.45 16.72 4.76
CA GLY A 98 -2.56 15.26 4.77
C GLY A 98 -3.85 14.88 5.49
N SER A 99 -5.00 15.11 4.86
CA SER A 99 -6.20 14.39 5.23
C SER A 99 -5.81 12.91 5.19
N LEU A 100 -5.84 12.25 6.35
CA LEU A 100 -5.91 10.80 6.41
C LEU A 100 -7.12 10.45 5.56
N SER A 101 -6.91 10.12 4.29
CA SER A 101 -7.94 9.48 3.50
C SER A 101 -8.40 8.31 4.35
N PRO A 102 -9.70 8.18 4.65
CA PRO A 102 -10.16 6.98 5.31
C PRO A 102 -9.67 5.82 4.45
N LEU A 103 -8.75 5.04 5.02
CA LEU A 103 -8.20 3.83 4.44
C LEU A 103 -9.34 2.82 4.47
N PHE A 104 -10.29 2.97 3.56
CA PHE A 104 -11.18 1.88 3.22
C PHE A 104 -10.30 0.96 2.41
N SER A 105 -10.09 -0.26 2.88
CA SER A 105 -9.30 -1.27 2.18
C SER A 105 -9.95 -1.64 0.85
N TRP A 106 -9.90 -2.93 0.46
CA TRP A 106 -10.91 -3.44 -0.45
C TRP A 106 -12.28 -2.89 -0.03
N GLY A 107 -12.99 -2.16 -0.88
CA GLY A 107 -14.34 -1.71 -0.50
C GLY A 107 -15.22 -2.90 -0.10
N TYR A 108 -16.48 -2.65 0.30
CA TYR A 108 -17.42 -3.72 0.67
C TYR A 108 -17.36 -4.94 -0.27
N ASP A 109 -17.30 -4.70 -1.59
CA ASP A 109 -17.26 -5.75 -2.60
C ASP A 109 -16.06 -6.69 -2.45
N GLY A 110 -14.87 -6.15 -2.19
CA GLY A 110 -13.67 -6.98 -2.06
C GLY A 110 -13.60 -7.74 -0.73
N HIS A 111 -13.97 -7.13 0.41
CA HIS A 111 -14.08 -7.89 1.67
C HIS A 111 -15.13 -9.00 1.57
N ALA A 112 -16.27 -8.72 0.91
CA ALA A 112 -17.31 -9.73 0.68
C ALA A 112 -16.81 -10.85 -0.24
N LEU A 113 -16.03 -10.56 -1.28
CA LEU A 113 -15.41 -11.58 -2.14
C LEU A 113 -14.50 -12.51 -1.35
N ILE A 114 -13.62 -11.98 -0.49
CA ILE A 114 -12.73 -12.77 0.37
C ILE A 114 -13.53 -13.65 1.33
N ASN A 115 -14.53 -13.09 2.03
CA ASN A 115 -15.36 -13.88 2.94
C ASN A 115 -16.15 -14.98 2.22
N ASN A 116 -16.70 -14.67 1.05
CA ASN A 116 -17.43 -15.65 0.23
C ASN A 116 -16.49 -16.76 -0.26
N GLY A 117 -15.28 -16.40 -0.70
CA GLY A 117 -14.24 -17.34 -1.14
C GLY A 117 -13.80 -18.26 0.00
N ALA A 118 -13.60 -17.71 1.19
CA ALA A 118 -13.27 -18.48 2.38
C ALA A 118 -14.39 -19.47 2.75
N ILE A 119 -15.62 -18.98 2.92
CA ILE A 119 -16.77 -19.81 3.32
C ILE A 119 -17.08 -20.92 2.31
N LYS A 120 -16.87 -20.67 1.01
CA LYS A 120 -17.06 -21.68 -0.04
C LYS A 120 -16.09 -22.87 0.10
N ASN A 121 -14.90 -22.63 0.65
CA ASN A 121 -13.82 -23.59 0.78
C ASN A 121 -13.65 -24.11 2.23
N LEU A 122 -14.63 -23.84 3.11
CA LEU A 122 -14.65 -24.42 4.44
C LEU A 122 -15.07 -25.89 4.41
N PRO A 123 -14.58 -26.70 5.37
CA PRO A 123 -15.07 -28.06 5.59
C PRO A 123 -16.59 -28.12 5.85
N SER A 124 -17.19 -29.25 5.47
CA SER A 124 -18.65 -29.44 5.46
C SER A 124 -19.33 -29.38 6.84
N GLU A 125 -18.55 -29.60 7.90
CA GLU A 125 -18.95 -29.54 9.30
C GLU A 125 -19.19 -28.10 9.78
N MET A 126 -18.57 -27.10 9.14
CA MET A 126 -18.64 -25.69 9.53
C MET A 126 -19.89 -24.97 8.98
N LYS A 127 -21.06 -25.65 9.05
CA LYS A 127 -22.34 -25.20 8.45
C LYS A 127 -22.82 -23.86 9.00
N PHE A 128 -22.41 -23.46 10.21
CA PHE A 128 -22.78 -22.18 10.80
C PHE A 128 -22.37 -21.01 9.89
N PHE A 129 -21.10 -20.98 9.47
CA PHE A 129 -20.56 -19.91 8.62
C PHE A 129 -21.29 -19.87 7.26
N VAL A 130 -21.55 -21.04 6.67
CA VAL A 130 -22.32 -21.13 5.41
C VAL A 130 -23.73 -20.54 5.57
N LYS A 131 -24.44 -20.90 6.64
CA LYS A 131 -25.79 -20.38 6.94
C LYS A 131 -25.78 -18.88 7.24
N LYS A 132 -24.76 -18.38 7.92
CA LYS A 132 -24.65 -16.99 8.38
C LYS A 132 -23.88 -16.07 7.42
N ARG A 133 -23.33 -16.59 6.32
CA ARG A 133 -22.55 -15.84 5.31
C ARG A 133 -23.13 -14.48 4.95
N LYS A 134 -24.45 -14.41 4.69
CA LYS A 134 -25.13 -13.15 4.33
C LYS A 134 -25.09 -12.12 5.46
N VAL A 135 -25.20 -12.55 6.72
CA VAL A 135 -25.15 -11.65 7.88
C VAL A 135 -23.71 -11.25 8.16
N ILE A 136 -22.76 -12.19 8.11
CA ILE A 136 -21.32 -11.89 8.22
C ILE A 136 -20.94 -10.82 7.19
N ASN A 137 -21.30 -11.00 5.91
CA ASN A 137 -21.04 -10.00 4.86
C ASN A 137 -21.62 -8.61 5.17
N LYS A 138 -22.75 -8.49 5.88
CA LYS A 138 -23.30 -7.16 6.23
C LYS A 138 -22.42 -6.39 7.21
N HIS A 139 -21.62 -7.11 8.00
CA HIS A 139 -20.79 -6.57 9.08
C HIS A 139 -19.31 -6.49 8.71
N VAL A 140 -18.87 -6.95 7.53
CA VAL A 140 -17.44 -6.91 7.15
C VAL A 140 -16.87 -5.51 7.00
N MET A 141 -17.69 -4.44 7.04
CA MET A 141 -17.23 -3.05 7.03
C MET A 141 -17.34 -2.38 8.40
N ASP A 142 -17.73 -3.12 9.44
CA ASP A 142 -17.88 -2.57 10.78
C ASP A 142 -16.55 -2.09 11.37
N PRO A 143 -15.40 -2.79 11.21
CA PRO A 143 -14.10 -2.28 11.63
C PRO A 143 -13.78 -0.90 11.03
N ASP A 144 -14.01 -0.72 9.73
CA ASP A 144 -13.86 0.58 9.07
C ASP A 144 -14.76 1.67 9.65
N ARG A 145 -16.01 1.33 9.98
CA ARG A 145 -16.95 2.26 10.62
C ARG A 145 -16.51 2.65 12.03
N ARG A 146 -15.89 1.72 12.77
CA ARG A 146 -15.42 1.96 14.15
C ARG A 146 -14.26 2.94 14.24
N LYS A 147 -13.49 3.18 13.16
CA LYS A 147 -12.37 4.16 13.14
C LYS A 147 -12.75 5.56 13.60
N GLY A 148 -14.02 5.96 13.46
CA GLY A 148 -14.51 7.27 13.91
C GLY A 148 -14.76 7.36 15.42
N ASP A 149 -15.04 6.23 16.06
CA ASP A 149 -15.48 6.16 17.46
C ASP A 149 -14.41 5.55 18.38
N ASP A 150 -13.55 4.68 17.84
CA ASP A 150 -12.43 4.05 18.53
C ASP A 150 -11.09 4.55 17.99
N ARG A 151 -10.28 5.14 18.88
CA ARG A 151 -8.97 5.69 18.54
C ARG A 151 -7.90 4.63 18.29
N GLU A 152 -8.10 3.42 18.80
CA GLU A 152 -7.18 2.29 18.61
C GLU A 152 -7.47 1.51 17.33
N GLU A 153 -8.67 1.63 16.78
CA GLU A 153 -9.09 0.92 15.58
C GLU A 153 -8.23 1.26 14.33
N PRO A 154 -7.90 2.53 14.00
CA PRO A 154 -7.23 2.86 12.74
C PRO A 154 -5.87 2.19 12.52
N VAL A 155 -5.13 1.86 13.58
CA VAL A 155 -3.83 1.17 13.46
C VAL A 155 -3.97 -0.32 13.22
N ARG A 156 -5.16 -0.90 13.39
CA ARG A 156 -5.42 -2.34 13.23
C ARG A 156 -5.56 -2.78 11.76
N HIS A 157 -5.51 -1.85 10.81
CA HIS A 157 -5.87 -2.08 9.40
C HIS A 157 -4.68 -2.21 8.44
N TRP A 158 -3.46 -2.07 8.95
CA TRP A 158 -2.25 -2.08 8.13
C TRP A 158 -1.01 -2.46 8.97
N LEU A 159 0.08 -2.77 8.29
CA LEU A 159 1.40 -3.02 8.86
C LEU A 159 2.49 -2.52 7.91
N ASP A 160 3.28 -1.55 8.32
CA ASP A 160 4.44 -1.09 7.56
C ASP A 160 5.61 -2.07 7.78
N LEU A 161 5.79 -3.03 6.88
CA LEU A 161 6.79 -4.09 7.03
C LEU A 161 8.22 -3.57 7.02
N GLU A 162 8.49 -2.46 6.33
CA GLU A 162 9.80 -1.83 6.26
C GLU A 162 10.32 -1.39 7.64
N TYR A 163 9.42 -1.16 8.61
CA TYR A 163 9.78 -0.92 10.00
C TYR A 163 10.59 -2.08 10.61
N PHE A 164 10.32 -3.31 10.18
CA PHE A 164 10.96 -4.53 10.69
C PHE A 164 12.22 -4.92 9.89
N GLY A 165 12.73 -4.00 9.07
CA GLY A 165 13.97 -4.15 8.31
C GLY A 165 13.74 -4.54 6.85
N ALA A 166 14.79 -5.06 6.21
CA ALA A 166 14.71 -5.47 4.81
C ALA A 166 14.08 -6.87 4.67
N PRO A 167 13.48 -7.20 3.50
CA PRO A 167 13.08 -8.56 3.18
C PRO A 167 14.19 -9.58 3.48
N PRO A 168 13.86 -10.75 4.08
CA PRO A 168 12.52 -11.26 4.31
C PRO A 168 11.92 -10.85 5.68
N PHE A 169 12.25 -9.66 6.19
CA PHE A 169 11.68 -9.07 7.41
C PHE A 169 11.86 -9.93 8.67
N ARG A 170 13.05 -10.54 8.82
CA ARG A 170 13.30 -11.53 9.89
C ARG A 170 13.01 -11.01 11.30
N ALA A 171 13.25 -9.72 11.56
CA ALA A 171 13.02 -9.14 12.87
C ALA A 171 11.53 -9.15 13.27
N LEU A 172 10.59 -9.17 12.32
CA LEU A 172 9.15 -9.23 12.59
C LEU A 172 8.78 -10.41 13.48
N PHE A 173 9.41 -11.57 13.25
CA PHE A 173 9.10 -12.82 13.97
C PHE A 173 9.51 -12.80 15.45
N GLU A 174 10.29 -11.80 15.87
CA GLU A 174 10.65 -11.58 17.28
C GLU A 174 9.51 -10.88 18.06
N PHE A 175 8.55 -10.25 17.37
CA PHE A 175 7.49 -9.47 17.99
C PHE A 175 6.23 -10.30 18.28
N LYS A 176 6.10 -10.74 19.54
CA LYS A 176 4.86 -11.40 20.03
C LYS A 176 3.71 -10.43 20.31
N LYS A 177 4.02 -9.14 20.46
CA LYS A 177 3.06 -8.05 20.69
C LYS A 177 3.40 -6.88 19.74
N PRO A 178 2.43 -6.01 19.42
CA PRO A 178 2.72 -4.84 18.60
C PRO A 178 3.78 -3.97 19.29
N PRO A 179 4.67 -3.31 18.50
CA PRO A 179 5.58 -2.29 19.04
C PRO A 179 4.80 -1.24 19.85
N ARG A 180 5.41 -0.73 20.92
CA ARG A 180 4.75 0.28 21.75
C ARG A 180 4.70 1.59 21.00
N GLU A 181 3.59 2.30 21.15
CA GLU A 181 3.41 3.56 20.43
C GLU A 181 4.44 4.62 20.85
N GLU A 182 4.90 4.60 22.11
CA GLU A 182 5.86 5.54 22.72
C GLU A 182 7.19 5.78 21.97
N ASP A 183 7.48 4.96 20.97
CA ASP A 183 8.65 5.08 20.10
C ASP A 183 8.47 6.09 18.93
N TYR A 184 7.50 7.01 19.00
CA TYR A 184 7.01 7.81 17.85
C TYR A 184 8.06 8.74 17.18
N LYS A 185 8.59 8.27 16.05
CA LYS A 185 8.57 9.04 14.79
C LYS A 185 7.97 8.27 13.60
N ILE A 186 7.68 6.98 13.75
CA ILE A 186 7.19 6.11 12.68
C ILE A 186 6.13 5.17 13.30
N ARG A 187 4.94 5.11 12.71
CA ARG A 187 3.87 4.20 13.11
C ARG A 187 4.08 2.90 12.31
N SER A 188 4.14 1.74 12.95
CA SER A 188 4.33 0.45 12.25
C SER A 188 3.04 -0.23 11.83
N GLY A 189 1.89 0.17 12.41
CA GLY A 189 0.62 -0.57 12.25
C GLY A 189 0.55 -1.80 13.17
N LYS A 190 -0.66 -2.32 13.37
CA LYS A 190 -1.00 -3.40 14.33
C LYS A 190 -1.76 -4.58 13.69
N LEU A 191 -1.93 -4.60 12.36
CA LEU A 191 -2.76 -5.59 11.66
C LEU A 191 -2.55 -7.06 12.05
N PRO A 192 -1.32 -7.63 12.08
CA PRO A 192 -1.15 -9.05 12.37
C PRO A 192 -1.61 -9.44 13.78
N TRP A 193 -1.41 -8.56 14.75
CA TRP A 193 -1.87 -8.78 16.13
C TRP A 193 -3.39 -8.59 16.25
N ALA A 194 -3.99 -7.67 15.48
CA ALA A 194 -5.44 -7.54 15.42
C ALA A 194 -6.11 -8.80 14.85
N ILE A 195 -5.54 -9.41 13.81
CA ILE A 195 -6.01 -10.69 13.26
C ILE A 195 -5.89 -11.80 14.32
N ALA A 196 -4.74 -11.93 14.98
CA ALA A 196 -4.49 -12.96 16.00
C ALA A 196 -5.43 -12.82 17.20
N GLU A 197 -5.61 -11.59 17.72
CA GLU A 197 -6.54 -11.30 18.81
C GLU A 197 -7.99 -11.63 18.43
N THR A 198 -8.42 -11.25 17.22
CA THR A 198 -9.79 -11.52 16.75
C THR A 198 -10.02 -13.03 16.57
N LEU A 199 -9.00 -13.79 16.16
CA LEU A 199 -9.05 -15.25 16.11
C LEU A 199 -9.25 -15.88 17.50
N GLU A 200 -8.52 -15.40 18.50
CA GLU A 200 -8.66 -15.87 19.89
C GLU A 200 -10.07 -15.59 20.40
N GLN A 201 -10.58 -14.37 20.23
CA GLN A 201 -11.95 -14.00 20.61
C GLN A 201 -13.01 -14.84 19.87
N LEU A 202 -12.81 -15.09 18.57
CA LEU A 202 -13.72 -15.95 17.80
C LEU A 202 -13.71 -17.39 18.32
N THR A 203 -12.55 -17.89 18.73
CA THR A 203 -12.41 -19.22 19.34
C THR A 203 -13.20 -19.29 20.65
N GLU A 204 -13.08 -18.29 21.51
CA GLU A 204 -13.85 -18.18 22.76
C GLU A 204 -15.35 -18.14 22.50
N ALA A 205 -15.81 -17.30 21.57
CA ALA A 205 -17.22 -17.21 21.21
C ALA A 205 -17.77 -18.54 20.65
N LEU A 206 -16.96 -19.30 19.90
CA LEU A 206 -17.31 -20.64 19.43
C LEU A 206 -17.38 -21.65 20.59
N THR A 207 -16.46 -21.57 21.57
CA THR A 207 -16.50 -22.41 22.78
C THR A 207 -17.74 -22.13 23.63
N GLU A 208 -18.11 -20.85 23.77
CA GLU A 208 -19.31 -20.40 24.49
C GLU A 208 -20.62 -20.65 23.70
N ASN A 209 -20.52 -21.01 22.42
CA ASN A 209 -21.63 -21.12 21.48
C ASN A 209 -22.48 -19.82 21.39
N ASP A 210 -21.83 -18.66 21.48
CA ASP A 210 -22.45 -17.34 21.37
C ASP A 210 -22.61 -16.94 19.89
N GLY A 211 -23.77 -17.28 19.32
CA GLY A 211 -24.06 -17.08 17.91
C GLY A 211 -23.96 -15.63 17.42
N GLU A 212 -24.21 -14.63 18.28
CA GLU A 212 -24.12 -13.22 17.90
C GLU A 212 -22.66 -12.77 17.86
N LYS A 213 -21.88 -13.07 18.92
CA LYS A 213 -20.44 -12.79 18.94
C LYS A 213 -19.70 -13.49 17.80
N ILE A 214 -20.01 -14.75 17.51
CA ILE A 214 -19.39 -15.49 16.39
C ILE A 214 -19.59 -14.75 15.07
N ILE A 215 -20.78 -14.20 14.81
CA ILE A 215 -21.06 -13.47 13.56
C ILE A 215 -20.22 -12.20 13.46
N LEU A 216 -20.18 -11.40 14.53
CA LEU A 216 -19.46 -10.13 14.54
C LEU A 216 -17.95 -10.34 14.46
N LEU A 217 -17.41 -11.26 15.26
CA LEU A 217 -15.98 -11.59 15.26
C LEU A 217 -15.53 -12.26 13.95
N ALA A 218 -16.40 -13.07 13.33
CA ALA A 218 -16.11 -13.61 12.00
C ALA A 218 -16.07 -12.52 10.93
N ALA A 219 -16.94 -11.50 11.04
CA ALA A 219 -16.94 -10.36 10.13
C ALA A 219 -15.70 -9.48 10.31
N ASP A 220 -15.31 -9.21 11.56
CA ASP A 220 -14.09 -8.48 11.90
C ASP A 220 -12.84 -9.21 11.41
N LEU A 221 -12.76 -10.53 11.65
CA LEU A 221 -11.65 -11.35 11.17
C LEU A 221 -11.58 -11.36 9.64
N ALA A 222 -12.72 -11.42 8.96
CA ALA A 222 -12.79 -11.32 7.51
C ALA A 222 -12.34 -9.95 6.99
N HIS A 223 -12.61 -8.88 7.74
CA HIS A 223 -12.14 -7.53 7.40
C HIS A 223 -10.62 -7.45 7.51
N TYR A 224 -10.05 -7.74 8.68
CA TYR A 224 -8.60 -7.61 8.90
C TYR A 224 -7.79 -8.55 8.00
N VAL A 225 -8.25 -9.79 7.76
CA VAL A 225 -7.61 -10.64 6.76
C VAL A 225 -7.77 -10.04 5.36
N GLY A 226 -8.92 -9.44 5.05
CA GLY A 226 -9.09 -8.69 3.81
C GLY A 226 -8.05 -7.59 3.63
N ASP A 227 -7.78 -6.78 4.67
CA ASP A 227 -6.74 -5.75 4.66
C ASP A 227 -5.37 -6.33 4.34
N GLY A 228 -5.02 -7.45 4.98
CA GLY A 228 -3.75 -8.12 4.70
C GLY A 228 -3.62 -8.60 3.26
N ALA A 229 -4.74 -8.80 2.55
CA ALA A 229 -4.74 -9.25 1.17
C ALA A 229 -4.49 -8.10 0.19
N ASN A 230 -4.62 -6.85 0.63
CA ASN A 230 -4.25 -5.68 -0.15
C ASN A 230 -2.76 -5.38 0.09
N PRO A 231 -1.86 -5.56 -0.90
CA PRO A 231 -0.44 -5.32 -0.68
C PRO A 231 -0.11 -3.90 -0.22
N LEU A 232 -0.93 -2.89 -0.60
CA LEU A 232 -0.71 -1.52 -0.20
C LEU A 232 -0.97 -1.27 1.30
N HIS A 233 -1.60 -2.19 2.03
CA HIS A 233 -1.75 -2.15 3.49
C HIS A 233 -0.52 -2.70 4.23
N THR A 234 0.51 -3.10 3.49
CA THR A 234 1.70 -3.75 4.06
C THR A 234 2.98 -2.93 3.92
N THR A 235 2.89 -1.67 3.47
CA THR A 235 4.03 -0.83 3.09
C THR A 235 3.88 0.62 3.52
N GLU A 236 4.98 1.24 3.97
CA GLU A 236 5.00 2.68 4.24
C GLU A 236 4.72 3.52 2.97
N ASN A 237 4.92 2.96 1.77
CA ASN A 237 4.62 3.59 0.48
C ASN A 237 3.20 3.26 -0.03
N TYR A 238 2.23 3.07 0.87
CA TYR A 238 0.86 2.63 0.59
C TYR A 238 0.13 3.46 -0.48
N ASP A 239 0.39 4.76 -0.56
CA ASP A 239 -0.22 5.66 -1.55
C ASP A 239 0.77 6.03 -2.66
N GLY A 240 1.91 5.36 -2.78
CA GLY A 240 2.88 5.63 -3.83
C GLY A 240 3.58 6.99 -3.69
N GLN A 241 3.53 7.57 -2.49
CA GLN A 241 4.02 8.90 -2.15
C GLN A 241 5.53 9.08 -2.39
N TRP A 242 6.31 8.01 -2.46
CA TRP A 242 7.76 8.05 -2.64
C TRP A 242 8.21 7.61 -4.03
N THR A 243 7.31 7.04 -4.83
CA THR A 243 7.62 6.47 -6.15
C THR A 243 6.95 7.22 -7.31
N GLY A 244 6.27 8.34 -7.01
CA GLY A 244 5.57 9.14 -8.01
C GLY A 244 4.21 8.57 -8.41
N ASN A 245 3.66 7.65 -7.62
CA ASN A 245 2.38 6.97 -7.87
C ASN A 245 1.23 7.53 -7.02
N ARG A 246 1.38 8.73 -6.44
CA ARG A 246 0.44 9.32 -5.46
C ARG A 246 -1.04 9.09 -5.83
N GLY A 247 -1.84 8.63 -4.87
CA GLY A 247 -3.25 8.26 -5.06
C GLY A 247 -3.48 6.80 -5.50
N ILE A 248 -2.42 5.99 -5.63
CA ILE A 248 -2.54 4.60 -6.11
C ILE A 248 -3.42 3.75 -5.17
N HIS A 249 -3.42 4.05 -3.88
CA HIS A 249 -4.21 3.31 -2.88
C HIS A 249 -5.68 3.22 -3.28
N SER A 250 -6.33 4.38 -3.43
CA SER A 250 -7.73 4.48 -3.83
C SER A 250 -7.98 3.98 -5.27
N ARG A 251 -7.02 4.17 -6.18
CA ARG A 251 -7.16 3.67 -7.56
C ARG A 251 -7.17 2.15 -7.60
N PHE A 252 -6.31 1.49 -6.84
CA PHE A 252 -6.15 0.05 -6.81
C PHE A 252 -7.28 -0.66 -6.05
N GLU A 253 -7.55 -0.25 -4.81
CA GLU A 253 -8.46 -1.02 -3.92
C GLU A 253 -9.94 -0.76 -4.20
N SER A 254 -10.28 0.47 -4.62
CA SER A 254 -11.65 0.95 -4.70
C SER A 254 -12.06 1.07 -6.16
N ALA A 255 -11.36 1.91 -6.92
CA ALA A 255 -11.78 2.23 -8.27
C ALA A 255 -11.59 1.07 -9.25
N LEU A 256 -10.47 0.34 -9.18
CA LEU A 256 -10.21 -0.81 -10.03
C LEU A 256 -11.10 -1.99 -9.63
N ILE A 257 -11.16 -2.36 -8.35
CA ILE A 257 -11.99 -3.49 -7.91
C ILE A 257 -13.47 -3.25 -8.20
N LYS A 258 -14.01 -2.06 -7.92
CA LYS A 258 -15.41 -1.75 -8.25
C LYS A 258 -15.75 -1.93 -9.75
N ARG A 259 -14.78 -1.81 -10.65
CA ARG A 259 -14.98 -2.00 -12.09
C ARG A 259 -14.94 -3.48 -12.51
N TYR A 260 -14.20 -4.31 -11.80
CA TYR A 260 -13.89 -5.69 -12.22
C TYR A 260 -14.15 -6.75 -11.15
N ASP A 261 -14.88 -6.44 -10.08
CA ASP A 261 -15.25 -7.34 -8.98
C ASP A 261 -15.82 -8.68 -9.48
N SER A 262 -16.72 -8.64 -10.46
CA SER A 262 -17.34 -9.79 -11.11
C SER A 262 -16.37 -10.64 -11.92
N SER A 263 -15.18 -10.11 -12.24
CA SER A 263 -14.11 -10.79 -12.97
C SER A 263 -13.05 -11.42 -12.06
N VAL A 264 -13.07 -11.11 -10.76
CA VAL A 264 -12.17 -11.70 -9.77
C VAL A 264 -12.48 -13.19 -9.61
N LYS A 265 -11.45 -14.03 -9.76
CA LYS A 265 -11.54 -15.49 -9.67
C LYS A 265 -10.81 -15.96 -8.42
N ILE A 266 -11.56 -16.64 -7.54
CA ILE A 266 -11.01 -17.34 -6.39
C ILE A 266 -11.08 -18.84 -6.66
N GLY A 267 -9.92 -19.50 -6.58
CA GLY A 267 -9.77 -20.93 -6.79
C GLY A 267 -10.44 -21.79 -5.70
N THR A 268 -10.32 -23.10 -5.86
CA THR A 268 -10.69 -24.08 -4.83
C THR A 268 -9.47 -24.47 -4.01
N PHE A 269 -9.65 -24.61 -2.70
CA PHE A 269 -8.61 -25.04 -1.77
C PHE A 269 -9.26 -25.71 -0.55
N SER A 270 -8.45 -26.34 0.29
CA SER A 270 -8.89 -26.84 1.59
C SER A 270 -8.32 -25.95 2.68
N ALA A 271 -9.15 -25.50 3.61
CA ALA A 271 -8.68 -24.85 4.83
C ALA A 271 -7.73 -25.77 5.60
N VAL A 272 -6.67 -25.20 6.17
CA VAL A 272 -5.70 -25.95 6.98
C VAL A 272 -5.73 -25.47 8.42
N TYR A 273 -5.46 -26.40 9.35
CA TYR A 273 -5.28 -26.02 10.75
C TYR A 273 -3.93 -25.33 10.91
N VAL A 274 -3.91 -24.22 11.64
CA VAL A 274 -2.72 -23.39 11.86
C VAL A 274 -2.25 -23.53 13.31
N GLU A 275 -1.07 -24.10 13.50
CA GLU A 275 -0.49 -24.32 14.83
C GLU A 275 0.03 -23.04 15.50
N ASP A 276 0.69 -22.17 14.72
CA ASP A 276 1.18 -20.85 15.17
C ASP A 276 0.50 -19.76 14.32
N PRO A 277 -0.68 -19.25 14.75
CA PRO A 277 -1.43 -18.27 13.98
C PRO A 277 -0.65 -17.00 13.70
N LEU A 278 0.10 -16.46 14.68
CA LEU A 278 0.82 -15.21 14.49
C LEU A 278 1.93 -15.35 13.45
N LYS A 279 2.70 -16.45 13.51
CA LYS A 279 3.72 -16.75 12.49
C LYS A 279 3.10 -16.88 11.10
N PHE A 280 1.99 -17.61 10.99
CA PHE A 280 1.26 -17.78 9.73
C PHE A 280 0.77 -16.44 9.16
N ILE A 281 0.25 -15.55 10.02
CA ILE A 281 -0.19 -14.21 9.62
C ILE A 281 0.99 -13.35 9.17
N PHE A 282 2.16 -13.43 9.82
CA PHE A 282 3.36 -12.72 9.36
C PHE A 282 3.82 -13.20 7.98
N GLU A 283 3.89 -14.51 7.75
CA GLU A 283 4.26 -15.08 6.45
C GLU A 283 3.28 -14.63 5.35
N TYR A 284 1.98 -14.64 5.66
CA TYR A 284 0.92 -14.13 4.80
C TYR A 284 1.12 -12.65 4.40
N LEU A 285 1.39 -11.77 5.37
CA LEU A 285 1.61 -10.34 5.10
C LEU A 285 2.91 -10.09 4.32
N ILE A 286 3.98 -10.84 4.60
CA ILE A 286 5.24 -10.76 3.84
C ILE A 286 5.03 -11.14 2.38
N GLU A 287 4.26 -12.19 2.12
CA GLU A 287 3.93 -12.60 0.75
C GLU A 287 3.06 -11.54 0.05
N SER A 288 2.05 -10.98 0.75
CA SER A 288 1.25 -9.86 0.27
C SER A 288 2.13 -8.67 -0.14
N HIS A 289 3.06 -8.26 0.72
CA HIS A 289 4.01 -7.18 0.48
C HIS A 289 4.89 -7.38 -0.75
N GLY A 290 5.26 -8.62 -1.06
CA GLY A 290 6.04 -8.95 -2.26
C GLY A 290 5.39 -8.49 -3.57
N ARG A 291 4.10 -8.14 -3.56
CA ARG A 291 3.31 -7.68 -4.71
C ARG A 291 3.25 -6.16 -4.88
N VAL A 292 3.74 -5.37 -3.91
CA VAL A 292 3.69 -3.89 -3.93
C VAL A 292 4.35 -3.31 -5.17
N GLU A 293 5.58 -3.73 -5.48
CA GLU A 293 6.32 -3.17 -6.62
C GLU A 293 5.62 -3.46 -7.96
N ALA A 294 5.00 -4.62 -8.12
CA ALA A 294 4.25 -4.95 -9.33
C ALA A 294 3.03 -4.02 -9.52
N ILE A 295 2.33 -3.68 -8.44
CA ILE A 295 1.21 -2.72 -8.48
C ILE A 295 1.71 -1.33 -8.88
N LEU A 296 2.80 -0.85 -8.28
CA LEU A 296 3.38 0.46 -8.59
C LEU A 296 3.90 0.53 -10.04
N GLN A 297 4.45 -0.56 -10.56
CA GLN A 297 4.86 -0.67 -11.96
C GLN A 297 3.66 -0.67 -12.90
N ALA A 298 2.61 -1.43 -12.61
CA ALA A 298 1.39 -1.45 -13.40
C ALA A 298 0.73 -0.08 -13.46
N ASP A 299 0.69 0.67 -12.35
CA ASP A 299 0.21 2.05 -12.31
C ASP A 299 1.01 2.95 -13.27
N ARG A 300 2.36 2.89 -13.22
CA ARG A 300 3.23 3.66 -14.13
C ARG A 300 3.02 3.30 -15.60
N LYS A 301 2.87 2.01 -15.92
CA LYS A 301 2.67 1.52 -17.30
C LYS A 301 1.28 1.83 -17.85
N SER A 302 0.28 1.92 -16.98
CA SER A 302 -1.11 2.18 -17.35
C SER A 302 -1.39 3.66 -17.50
N CYS A 303 -0.64 4.50 -16.78
CA CYS A 303 -0.67 5.95 -16.90
C CYS A 303 -0.03 6.40 -18.21
N TRP A 304 -0.86 6.82 -19.17
CA TRP A 304 -0.40 7.35 -20.46
C TRP A 304 -0.18 8.87 -20.43
N GLU A 305 -0.88 9.58 -19.54
CA GLU A 305 -0.68 10.99 -19.23
C GLU A 305 -0.81 11.21 -17.70
N PRO A 306 0.15 11.90 -17.05
CA PRO A 306 0.12 12.12 -15.61
C PRO A 306 -1.18 12.75 -15.12
N GLY A 307 -1.81 12.13 -14.12
CA GLY A 307 -3.04 12.64 -13.50
C GLY A 307 -4.33 12.31 -14.25
N ILE A 308 -4.26 11.59 -15.38
CA ILE A 308 -5.44 11.11 -16.10
C ILE A 308 -5.68 9.63 -15.76
N TYR A 309 -6.79 9.37 -15.08
CA TYR A 309 -7.22 8.03 -14.64
C TYR A 309 -8.62 7.71 -15.17
N ASP A 310 -8.73 7.58 -16.49
CA ASP A 310 -9.96 7.26 -17.20
C ASP A 310 -10.18 5.75 -17.35
N ASN A 311 -11.22 5.33 -18.07
CA ASN A 311 -11.48 3.91 -18.28
C ASN A 311 -10.33 3.20 -19.01
N TYR A 312 -9.62 3.88 -19.92
CA TYR A 312 -8.50 3.29 -20.62
C TYR A 312 -7.33 2.98 -19.68
N TYR A 313 -7.05 3.86 -18.70
CA TYR A 313 -6.12 3.56 -17.62
C TYR A 313 -6.54 2.31 -16.84
N TYR A 314 -7.81 2.19 -16.44
CA TYR A 314 -8.29 1.04 -15.65
C TYR A 314 -8.31 -0.27 -16.45
N ASP A 315 -8.65 -0.25 -17.74
CA ASP A 315 -8.59 -1.43 -18.61
C ASP A 315 -7.16 -1.96 -18.73
N ARG A 316 -6.17 -1.06 -18.91
CA ARG A 316 -4.75 -1.43 -18.93
C ARG A 316 -4.28 -1.96 -17.59
N MET A 317 -4.66 -1.29 -16.51
CA MET A 317 -4.27 -1.68 -15.16
C MET A 317 -4.82 -3.06 -14.80
N TRP A 318 -6.08 -3.35 -15.16
CA TRP A 318 -6.67 -4.67 -15.01
C TRP A 318 -5.91 -5.71 -15.85
N GLY A 319 -5.60 -5.42 -17.11
CA GLY A 319 -4.83 -6.32 -17.98
C GLY A 319 -3.44 -6.67 -17.44
N GLU A 320 -2.77 -5.74 -16.76
CA GLU A 320 -1.47 -5.98 -16.11
C GLU A 320 -1.61 -6.74 -14.77
N LEU A 321 -2.73 -6.58 -14.05
CA LEU A 321 -2.87 -7.03 -12.66
C LEU A 321 -3.89 -8.15 -12.42
N GLU A 322 -4.67 -8.60 -13.42
CA GLU A 322 -5.74 -9.61 -13.22
C GLU A 322 -5.24 -10.83 -12.44
N ALA A 323 -4.11 -11.41 -12.87
CA ALA A 323 -3.53 -12.59 -12.20
C ALA A 323 -3.11 -12.27 -10.75
N LEU A 324 -2.43 -11.14 -10.54
CA LEU A 324 -1.98 -10.71 -9.22
C LEU A 324 -3.16 -10.46 -8.28
N ILE A 325 -4.22 -9.83 -8.77
CA ILE A 325 -5.45 -9.56 -8.01
C ILE A 325 -6.12 -10.89 -7.64
N ASN A 326 -6.31 -11.80 -8.60
CA ASN A 326 -6.87 -13.13 -8.33
C ASN A 326 -6.06 -13.88 -7.26
N ASP A 327 -4.73 -13.77 -7.29
CA ASP A 327 -3.85 -14.35 -6.28
C ASP A 327 -4.04 -13.68 -4.91
N CYS A 328 -4.13 -12.35 -4.84
CA CYS A 328 -4.41 -11.62 -3.58
C CYS A 328 -5.72 -12.09 -2.93
N PHE A 329 -6.79 -12.15 -3.73
CA PHE A 329 -8.11 -12.60 -3.26
C PHE A 329 -8.13 -14.07 -2.88
N SER A 330 -7.42 -14.92 -3.62
CA SER A 330 -7.31 -16.36 -3.31
C SER A 330 -6.51 -16.58 -2.04
N GLN A 331 -5.39 -15.88 -1.85
CA GLN A 331 -4.55 -15.97 -0.66
C GLN A 331 -5.31 -15.46 0.58
N GLY A 332 -5.96 -14.29 0.50
CA GLY A 332 -6.81 -13.78 1.59
C GLY A 332 -7.94 -14.74 1.95
N SER A 333 -8.60 -15.34 0.96
CA SER A 333 -9.65 -16.33 1.17
C SER A 333 -9.12 -17.60 1.85
N PHE A 334 -7.94 -18.07 1.44
CA PHE A 334 -7.29 -19.24 2.02
C PHE A 334 -6.87 -18.99 3.47
N THR A 335 -6.24 -17.83 3.74
CA THR A 335 -5.88 -17.40 5.09
C THR A 335 -7.11 -17.33 5.98
N LEU A 336 -8.17 -16.65 5.55
CA LEU A 336 -9.40 -16.52 6.34
C LEU A 336 -10.07 -17.88 6.60
N ALA A 337 -10.16 -18.76 5.60
CA ALA A 337 -10.73 -20.09 5.76
C ALA A 337 -9.93 -20.93 6.77
N SER A 338 -8.60 -20.87 6.70
CA SER A 338 -7.69 -21.58 7.60
C SER A 338 -7.79 -21.05 9.03
N LEU A 339 -7.96 -19.74 9.21
CA LEU A 339 -8.18 -19.13 10.52
C LEU A 339 -9.56 -19.47 11.11
N PHE A 340 -10.64 -19.43 10.31
CA PHE A 340 -11.94 -19.92 10.74
C PHE A 340 -11.89 -21.39 11.16
N TYR A 341 -11.24 -22.23 10.36
CA TYR A 341 -11.09 -23.65 10.66
C TYR A 341 -10.26 -23.87 11.94
N THR A 342 -9.20 -23.10 12.13
CA THR A 342 -8.38 -23.12 13.35
C THR A 342 -9.20 -22.76 14.59
N ALA A 343 -10.00 -21.69 14.53
CA ALA A 343 -10.90 -21.31 15.62
C ALA A 343 -11.89 -22.43 15.96
N HIS A 344 -12.47 -23.07 14.93
CA HIS A 344 -13.41 -24.17 15.10
C HIS A 344 -12.78 -25.38 15.80
N ILE A 345 -11.59 -25.81 15.35
CA ILE A 345 -10.88 -26.94 15.96
C ILE A 345 -10.45 -26.62 17.40
N ASN A 346 -9.95 -25.41 17.66
CA ASN A 346 -9.56 -25.00 19.00
C ASN A 346 -10.77 -24.95 19.94
N ALA A 347 -11.90 -24.43 19.47
CA ALA A 347 -13.12 -24.39 20.27
C ALA A 347 -13.62 -25.81 20.64
N ALA A 348 -13.57 -26.76 19.69
CA ALA A 348 -13.94 -28.15 19.94
C ALA A 348 -13.04 -28.85 20.97
N LYS A 349 -11.72 -28.57 20.92
CA LYS A 349 -10.75 -29.03 21.94
C LYS A 349 -11.03 -28.44 23.31
N ASN A 350 -11.44 -27.18 23.41
CA ASN A 350 -11.76 -26.53 24.68
C ASN A 350 -13.05 -27.08 25.31
N ILE A 351 -14.01 -27.51 24.49
CA ILE A 351 -15.27 -28.12 24.96
C ILE A 351 -15.06 -29.55 25.46
N THR A 352 -14.09 -30.28 24.88
CA THR A 352 -13.80 -31.68 25.25
C THR A 352 -12.65 -31.69 26.26
N PRO A 353 -12.88 -31.88 27.58
CA PRO A 353 -11.78 -31.89 28.54
C PRO A 353 -10.80 -33.01 28.20
N ALA A 354 -9.50 -32.78 28.43
CA ALA A 354 -8.49 -33.84 28.44
C ALA A 354 -8.85 -34.85 29.54
N GLY A 355 -9.61 -35.88 29.18
CA GLY A 355 -10.22 -36.78 30.14
C GLY A 355 -10.80 -38.03 29.51
N ASP A 356 -9.95 -38.79 28.80
CA ASP A 356 -10.06 -40.25 28.83
C ASP A 356 -8.69 -40.91 28.55
N SER A 357 -7.70 -40.63 29.41
CA SER A 357 -6.63 -41.60 29.64
C SER A 357 -7.18 -42.64 30.63
N GLY A 358 -8.12 -43.44 30.14
CA GLY A 358 -8.68 -44.58 30.85
C GLY A 358 -7.56 -45.53 31.22
N THR A 359 -7.33 -45.64 32.51
CA THR A 359 -6.71 -46.80 33.12
C THR A 359 -7.68 -47.97 32.96
N ASN A 360 -7.23 -49.02 32.27
CA ASN A 360 -7.71 -50.40 32.46
C ASN A 360 -6.57 -51.36 32.13
#